data_AF-A0A658KF31-F1
#
_entry.id   AF-A0A658KF31-F1
#
_cell.length_a   1.000
_cell.length_b   1.000
_cell.length_c   1.000
_cell.angle_alpha   90.00
_cell.angle_beta   90.00
_cell.angle_gamma   90.00
#
_symmetry.space_group_name_H-M   'P 1'
#
loop_
_entity.id
_entity.type
_entity.pdbx_description
1 polymer ?
#
loop_
_entity_poly.entity_id
_entity_poly.type
_entity_poly.pdbx_seq_one_letter_code
_entity_poly.pdbx_strand_id
1 'polypeptide(L)'
;QRLPNDTDIAPALKMIRAHTNVLIGVVVPTTDQTRPPNTDLVKLAHWKREYINASELAACQLPRVIQGRKPTTKPESWYGQPELLQEILDLAIPVRGSKAAAFKWMEQPNPYLDDMRPIELAESFDGATRVLEYMRSWITQHAQNPVSDEHHEH
;
A
#
# COMPACT_ATOMS: atom_id res chain seq x y z
N GLN A 1 -16.53 -10.68 4.75
CA GLN A 1 -15.94 -11.63 5.73
C GLN A 1 -15.60 -10.84 6.98
N ARG A 2 -16.32 -11.06 8.09
CA ARG A 2 -16.11 -10.35 9.37
C ARG A 2 -14.75 -10.81 9.93
N LEU A 3 -13.80 -9.90 10.12
CA LEU A 3 -12.66 -10.18 11.01
C LEU A 3 -13.23 -10.55 12.38
N PRO A 4 -12.64 -11.54 13.11
CA PRO A 4 -13.07 -11.86 14.46
C PRO A 4 -13.08 -10.55 15.25
N ASN A 5 -14.23 -10.24 15.84
CA ASN A 5 -14.45 -8.98 16.51
C ASN A 5 -13.39 -8.86 17.62
N ASP A 6 -12.84 -7.66 17.81
CA ASP A 6 -11.80 -7.39 18.82
C ASP A 6 -12.25 -7.82 20.26
N THR A 7 -13.51 -8.18 20.45
CA THR A 7 -14.08 -8.74 21.68
C THR A 7 -13.53 -10.11 22.06
N ASP A 8 -13.15 -10.97 21.11
CA ASP A 8 -12.74 -12.35 21.42
C ASP A 8 -11.41 -12.42 22.20
N ILE A 9 -10.62 -11.34 22.17
CA ILE A 9 -9.30 -11.28 22.84
C ILE A 9 -9.38 -10.78 24.29
N ALA A 10 -10.50 -10.20 24.72
CA ALA A 10 -10.64 -9.63 26.05
C ALA A 10 -10.44 -10.65 27.20
N PRO A 11 -10.96 -11.90 27.13
CA PRO A 11 -10.69 -12.91 28.15
C PRO A 11 -9.20 -13.25 28.27
N ALA A 12 -8.50 -13.35 27.14
CA ALA A 12 -7.06 -13.64 27.13
C ALA A 12 -6.26 -12.52 27.78
N LEU A 13 -6.57 -11.26 27.47
CA LEU A 13 -5.93 -10.09 28.09
C LEU A 13 -6.16 -10.04 29.61
N LYS A 14 -7.37 -10.39 30.06
CA LYS A 14 -7.69 -10.46 31.49
C LYS A 14 -6.82 -11.48 32.21
N MET A 15 -6.62 -12.67 31.63
CA MET A 15 -5.74 -13.69 32.22
C MET A 15 -4.28 -13.23 32.27
N ILE A 16 -3.76 -12.65 31.17
CA ILE A 16 -2.37 -12.16 31.12
C ILE A 16 -2.14 -11.09 32.20
N ARG A 17 -3.08 -10.15 32.35
CA ARG A 17 -2.99 -9.10 33.37
C ARG A 17 -3.07 -9.63 34.81
N ALA A 18 -3.83 -10.70 35.03
CA ALA A 18 -4.00 -11.27 36.37
C ALA A 18 -2.81 -12.16 36.80
N HIS A 19 -2.10 -12.76 35.84
CA HIS A 19 -1.11 -13.80 36.12
C HIS A 19 0.32 -13.46 35.72
N THR A 20 0.55 -12.27 35.15
CA THR A 20 1.90 -11.85 34.72
C THR A 20 2.13 -10.37 34.96
N ASN A 21 3.41 -9.97 35.04
CA ASN A 21 3.82 -8.57 35.22
C ASN A 21 4.10 -7.86 33.88
N VAL A 22 3.56 -8.35 32.76
CA VAL A 22 3.86 -7.77 31.44
C VAL A 22 3.09 -6.49 31.20
N LEU A 23 3.73 -5.53 30.52
CA LEU A 23 3.09 -4.30 30.08
C LEU A 23 2.29 -4.54 28.80
N ILE A 24 0.97 -4.58 28.95
CA ILE A 24 -0.01 -4.66 27.85
C ILE A 24 -0.23 -3.28 27.23
N GLY A 25 -0.08 -3.18 25.92
CA GLY A 25 -0.43 -2.00 25.11
C GLY A 25 -1.50 -2.31 24.08
N VAL A 26 -2.38 -1.35 23.79
CA VAL A 26 -3.37 -1.44 22.70
C VAL A 26 -3.09 -0.39 21.65
N VAL A 27 -2.93 -0.84 20.39
CA VAL A 27 -2.75 0.04 19.22
C VAL A 27 -4.02 -0.01 18.39
N VAL A 28 -4.65 1.15 18.20
CA VAL A 28 -5.83 1.26 17.33
C VAL A 28 -5.35 1.46 15.90
N PRO A 29 -5.69 0.57 14.94
CA PRO A 29 -5.21 0.67 13.56
C PRO A 29 -6.04 1.69 12.77
N THR A 30 -6.03 2.94 13.19
CA THR A 30 -6.72 4.06 12.53
C THR A 30 -5.75 5.23 12.34
N THR A 31 -5.94 5.96 11.25
CA THR A 31 -5.26 7.22 10.95
C THR A 31 -6.10 8.44 11.31
N ASP A 32 -7.43 8.30 11.37
CA ASP A 32 -8.41 9.40 11.45
C ASP A 32 -9.29 9.38 12.72
N GLN A 33 -9.05 8.44 13.64
CA GLN A 33 -9.78 8.25 14.89
C GLN A 33 -11.31 8.04 14.73
N THR A 34 -11.78 7.73 13.52
CA THR A 34 -13.22 7.62 13.23
C THR A 34 -13.89 6.44 13.94
N ARG A 35 -13.14 5.37 14.22
CA ARG A 35 -13.62 4.22 14.98
C ARG A 35 -13.12 4.31 16.43
N PRO A 36 -14.02 4.46 17.42
CA PRO A 36 -13.60 4.42 18.82
C PRO A 36 -13.03 3.04 19.16
N PRO A 37 -11.94 2.97 19.95
CA PRO A 37 -11.36 1.70 20.35
C PRO A 37 -12.34 0.88 21.18
N ASN A 38 -12.17 -0.45 21.16
CA ASN A 38 -12.92 -1.32 22.04
C ASN A 38 -12.60 -0.99 23.51
N THR A 39 -13.60 -0.44 24.21
CA THR A 39 -13.49 0.06 25.58
C THR A 39 -12.97 -1.00 26.55
N ASP A 40 -13.31 -2.27 26.36
CA ASP A 40 -12.88 -3.34 27.26
C ASP A 40 -11.39 -3.68 27.09
N LEU A 41 -10.87 -3.57 25.86
CA LEU A 41 -9.43 -3.73 25.62
C LEU A 41 -8.63 -2.57 26.20
N VAL A 42 -9.13 -1.35 26.06
CA VAL A 42 -8.48 -0.15 26.61
C VAL A 42 -8.42 -0.21 28.14
N LYS A 43 -9.50 -0.64 28.81
CA LYS A 43 -9.52 -0.85 30.26
C LYS A 43 -8.48 -1.86 30.72
N LEU A 44 -8.24 -2.90 29.91
CA LEU A 44 -7.31 -3.98 30.22
C LEU A 44 -5.84 -3.60 29.93
N ALA A 45 -5.58 -2.57 29.13
CA ALA A 45 -4.24 -2.11 28.76
C ALA A 45 -3.62 -1.18 29.81
N HIS A 46 -2.29 -1.11 29.83
CA HIS A 46 -1.50 -0.14 30.60
C HIS A 46 -1.32 1.17 29.85
N TRP A 47 -1.21 1.08 28.52
CA TRP A 47 -1.16 2.24 27.63
C TRP A 47 -1.94 1.96 26.36
N LYS A 48 -2.41 3.03 25.73
CA LYS A 48 -3.05 2.98 24.42
C LYS A 48 -2.37 3.94 23.47
N ARG A 49 -2.36 3.57 22.20
CA ARG A 49 -1.98 4.44 21.10
C ARG A 49 -3.24 4.74 20.28
N GLU A 50 -3.57 6.02 20.18
CA GLU A 50 -4.86 6.48 19.64
C GLU A 50 -4.93 6.41 18.11
N TYR A 51 -3.79 6.66 17.44
CA TYR A 51 -3.70 6.62 15.98
C TYR A 51 -2.27 6.30 15.53
N ILE A 52 -2.15 5.88 14.26
CA ILE A 52 -0.88 5.70 13.54
C ILE A 52 -0.75 6.90 12.59
N ASN A 53 0.37 7.61 12.64
CA ASN A 53 0.55 8.77 11.75
C ASN A 53 0.92 8.32 10.33
N ALA A 54 0.68 9.18 9.34
CA ALA A 54 0.92 8.84 7.94
C ALA A 54 2.41 8.55 7.64
N SER A 55 3.34 9.25 8.29
CA SER A 55 4.78 9.07 8.06
C SER A 55 5.31 7.74 8.61
N GLU A 56 4.84 7.30 9.78
CA GLU A 56 5.13 6.00 10.37
C GLU A 56 4.54 4.88 9.51
N LEU A 57 3.30 5.06 9.05
CA LEU A 57 2.65 4.08 8.18
C LEU A 57 3.44 3.90 6.89
N ALA A 58 3.89 5.01 6.28
CA ALA A 58 4.73 5.00 5.09
C ALA A 58 6.10 4.32 5.35
N ALA A 59 6.72 4.58 6.50
CA ALA A 59 8.00 3.98 6.88
C ALA A 59 7.92 2.47 7.17
N CYS A 60 6.73 1.96 7.53
CA CYS A 60 6.51 0.56 7.89
C CYS A 60 5.95 -0.30 6.74
N GLN A 61 5.93 0.20 5.50
CA GLN A 61 5.46 -0.58 4.36
C GLN A 61 6.45 -1.69 3.97
N LEU A 62 5.93 -2.87 3.67
CA LEU A 62 6.73 -3.98 3.15
C LEU A 62 6.99 -3.81 1.64
N PRO A 63 8.10 -4.35 1.11
CA PRO A 63 8.31 -4.44 -0.33
C PRO A 63 7.16 -5.19 -1.01
N ARG A 64 6.94 -4.90 -2.29
CA ARG A 64 5.88 -5.55 -3.10
C ARG A 64 6.01 -7.07 -3.10
N VAL A 65 7.23 -7.61 -3.18
CA VAL A 65 7.48 -9.05 -3.18
C VAL A 65 8.43 -9.39 -2.04
N ILE A 66 7.97 -10.25 -1.14
CA ILE A 66 8.80 -10.81 -0.07
C ILE A 66 9.29 -12.19 -0.54
N GLN A 67 10.61 -12.32 -0.65
CA GLN A 67 11.25 -13.56 -1.09
C GLN A 67 11.17 -14.65 -0.01
N GLY A 68 11.04 -15.90 -0.44
CA GLY A 68 10.96 -17.07 0.45
C GLY A 68 10.76 -18.36 -0.35
N ARG A 69 10.51 -19.49 0.33
CA ARG A 69 10.23 -20.78 -0.34
C ARG A 69 9.06 -20.68 -1.34
N LYS A 70 8.07 -19.84 -1.01
CA LYS A 70 7.01 -19.38 -1.92
C LYS A 70 6.97 -17.85 -1.80
N PRO A 71 7.31 -17.10 -2.86
CA PRO A 71 7.24 -15.65 -2.82
C PRO A 71 5.82 -15.16 -2.49
N THR A 72 5.70 -14.15 -1.64
CA THR A 72 4.42 -13.51 -1.31
C THR A 72 4.39 -12.11 -1.92
N THR A 73 3.35 -11.84 -2.69
CA THR A 73 3.16 -10.56 -3.37
C THR A 73 2.10 -9.73 -2.66
N LYS A 74 2.39 -8.45 -2.43
CA LYS A 74 1.45 -7.45 -1.91
C LYS A 74 0.21 -7.39 -2.82
N PRO A 75 -1.01 -7.64 -2.27
CA PRO A 75 -2.25 -7.43 -3.01
C PRO A 75 -2.42 -5.98 -3.45
N GLU A 76 -3.05 -5.75 -4.61
CA GLU A 76 -3.35 -4.40 -5.11
C GLU A 76 -4.27 -3.61 -4.18
N SER A 77 -5.17 -4.30 -3.49
CA SER A 77 -6.08 -3.72 -2.50
C SER A 77 -5.37 -3.12 -1.28
N TRP A 78 -4.06 -3.33 -1.12
CA TRP A 78 -3.26 -2.78 -0.02
C TRP A 78 -2.52 -1.48 -0.38
N TYR A 79 -2.68 -0.97 -1.60
CA TYR A 79 -2.14 0.32 -2.00
C TYR A 79 -3.13 1.44 -1.67
N GLY A 80 -2.65 2.67 -1.48
CA GLY A 80 -3.48 3.81 -1.10
C GLY A 80 -4.63 4.12 -2.05
N GLN A 81 -4.46 3.86 -3.36
CA GLN A 81 -5.50 4.03 -4.38
C GLN A 81 -5.65 2.76 -5.22
N PRO A 82 -6.36 1.73 -4.74
CA PRO A 82 -6.38 0.42 -5.40
C PRO A 82 -7.05 0.44 -6.78
N GLU A 83 -8.14 1.19 -6.93
CA GLU A 83 -8.86 1.31 -8.21
C GLU A 83 -8.03 2.07 -9.26
N LEU A 84 -7.39 3.18 -8.85
CA LEU A 84 -6.52 3.94 -9.75
C LEU A 84 -5.24 3.17 -10.09
N LEU A 85 -4.69 2.41 -9.13
CA LEU A 85 -3.56 1.52 -9.39
C LEU A 85 -3.94 0.45 -10.41
N GLN A 86 -5.13 -0.14 -10.30
CA GLN A 86 -5.61 -1.10 -11.29
C GLN A 86 -5.68 -0.46 -12.68
N GLU A 87 -6.21 0.75 -12.80
CA GLU A 87 -6.25 1.47 -14.07
C GLU A 87 -4.84 1.78 -14.63
N ILE A 88 -3.91 2.20 -13.77
CA ILE A 88 -2.50 2.38 -14.15
C ILE A 88 -1.92 1.08 -14.70
N LEU A 89 -2.19 -0.06 -14.05
CA LEU A 89 -1.69 -1.35 -14.48
C LEU A 89 -2.33 -1.81 -15.80
N ASP A 90 -3.62 -1.56 -16.00
CA ASP A 90 -4.34 -1.89 -17.23
C ASP A 90 -3.77 -1.12 -18.44
N LEU A 91 -3.30 0.12 -18.23
CA LEU A 91 -2.59 0.90 -19.24
C LEU A 91 -1.12 0.49 -19.40
N ALA A 92 -0.44 0.12 -18.31
CA ALA A 92 1.00 -0.16 -18.33
C ALA A 92 1.32 -1.56 -18.87
N ILE A 93 0.48 -2.56 -18.57
CA ILE A 93 0.73 -3.96 -18.95
C ILE A 93 0.85 -4.15 -20.46
N PRO A 94 -0.03 -3.60 -21.31
CA PRO A 94 0.10 -3.71 -22.76
C PRO A 94 1.39 -3.08 -23.29
N VAL A 95 1.83 -1.96 -22.70
CA VAL A 95 3.04 -1.24 -23.10
C VAL A 95 4.32 -1.95 -22.63
N ARG A 96 4.29 -2.54 -21.42
CA ARG A 96 5.45 -3.18 -20.79
C ARG A 96 5.51 -4.70 -21.02
N GLY A 97 4.47 -5.29 -21.61
CA GLY A 97 4.35 -6.71 -21.93
C GLY A 97 3.94 -7.63 -20.77
N SER A 98 4.12 -7.22 -19.51
CA SER A 98 3.68 -8.03 -18.36
C SER A 98 3.43 -7.20 -17.11
N LYS A 99 2.64 -7.76 -16.16
CA LYS A 99 2.42 -7.17 -14.83
C LYS A 99 3.72 -6.96 -14.05
N ALA A 100 4.66 -7.91 -14.12
CA ALA A 100 5.95 -7.78 -13.46
C ALA A 100 6.78 -6.62 -14.04
N ALA A 101 6.80 -6.48 -15.36
CA ALA A 101 7.50 -5.38 -16.03
C ALA A 101 6.84 -4.02 -15.76
N ALA A 102 5.50 -3.96 -15.71
CA ALA A 102 4.77 -2.77 -15.32
C ALA A 102 5.15 -2.29 -13.91
N PHE A 103 5.12 -3.18 -12.92
CA PHE A 103 5.56 -2.83 -11.55
C PHE A 103 7.03 -2.45 -11.48
N LYS A 104 7.91 -3.13 -12.23
CA LYS A 104 9.34 -2.76 -12.31
C LYS A 104 9.50 -1.31 -12.79
N TRP A 105 8.76 -0.90 -13.82
CA TRP A 105 8.75 0.48 -14.30
C TRP A 105 8.20 1.44 -13.24
N MET A 106 7.10 1.09 -12.56
CA MET A 106 6.53 1.94 -11.50
C MET A 106 7.49 2.15 -10.31
N GLU A 107 8.42 1.21 -10.08
CA GLU A 107 9.45 1.30 -9.05
C GLU A 107 10.68 2.12 -9.48
N GLN A 108 10.79 2.53 -10.76
CA GLN A 108 11.88 3.38 -11.24
C GLN A 108 11.53 4.87 -11.17
N PRO A 109 12.51 5.75 -10.89
CA PRO A 109 12.39 7.19 -11.12
C PRO A 109 11.93 7.47 -12.56
N ASN A 110 11.00 8.41 -12.72
CA ASN A 110 10.51 8.81 -14.03
C ASN A 110 10.75 10.32 -14.26
N PRO A 111 11.59 10.71 -15.24
CA PRO A 111 11.89 12.11 -15.53
C PRO A 111 10.66 12.98 -15.85
N TYR A 112 9.58 12.37 -16.36
CA TYR A 112 8.33 13.07 -16.68
C TYR A 112 7.43 13.27 -15.44
N LEU A 113 7.81 12.68 -14.31
CA LEU A 113 7.11 12.76 -13.03
C LEU A 113 8.03 13.35 -11.95
N ASP A 114 8.88 14.31 -12.31
CA ASP A 114 9.86 14.97 -11.43
C ASP A 114 10.83 13.99 -10.74
N ASP A 115 11.27 12.95 -11.47
CA ASP A 115 12.10 11.85 -10.96
C ASP A 115 11.45 11.05 -9.81
N MET A 116 10.15 11.27 -9.55
CA MET A 116 9.40 10.46 -8.61
C MET A 116 9.06 9.10 -9.20
N ARG A 117 8.92 8.10 -8.32
CA ARG A 117 8.49 6.76 -8.72
C ARG A 117 6.97 6.72 -8.87
N PRO A 118 6.42 6.24 -10.00
CA PRO A 118 4.97 6.12 -10.16
C PRO A 118 4.28 5.34 -9.03
N ILE A 119 4.96 4.33 -8.45
CA ILE A 119 4.42 3.53 -7.34
C ILE A 119 4.23 4.35 -6.06
N GLU A 120 5.07 5.36 -5.81
CA GLU A 120 4.94 6.24 -4.64
C GLU A 120 3.84 7.26 -4.86
N LEU A 121 3.72 7.81 -6.07
CA LEU A 121 2.66 8.74 -6.44
C LEU A 121 1.28 8.07 -6.33
N ALA A 122 1.18 6.78 -6.66
CA ALA A 122 -0.04 5.99 -6.60
C ALA A 122 -0.60 5.78 -5.16
N GLU A 123 0.14 6.14 -4.11
CA GLU A 123 -0.37 6.10 -2.73
C GLU A 123 -1.35 7.24 -2.42
N SER A 124 -1.38 8.29 -3.25
CA SER A 124 -2.29 9.43 -3.13
C SER A 124 -3.21 9.57 -4.34
N PHE A 125 -4.41 10.13 -4.17
CA PHE A 125 -5.35 10.35 -5.27
C PHE A 125 -4.76 11.27 -6.34
N ASP A 126 -4.19 12.40 -5.92
CA ASP A 126 -3.59 13.40 -6.84
C ASP A 126 -2.39 12.80 -7.59
N GLY A 127 -1.51 12.08 -6.88
CA GLY A 127 -0.35 11.44 -7.49
C GLY A 127 -0.73 10.33 -8.47
N ALA A 128 -1.71 9.47 -8.13
CA ALA A 128 -2.21 8.43 -9.02
C ALA A 128 -2.84 9.04 -10.28
N THR A 129 -3.62 10.11 -10.13
CA THR A 129 -4.23 10.84 -11.26
C THR A 129 -3.15 11.43 -12.17
N ARG A 130 -2.11 12.03 -11.60
CA ARG A 130 -0.97 12.56 -12.36
C ARG A 130 -0.28 11.47 -13.18
N VAL A 131 -0.09 10.27 -12.63
CA VAL A 131 0.48 9.12 -13.36
C VAL A 131 -0.44 8.72 -14.52
N LEU A 132 -1.75 8.62 -14.29
CA LEU A 132 -2.74 8.28 -15.33
C LEU A 132 -2.76 9.31 -16.46
N GLU A 133 -2.76 10.60 -16.14
CA GLU A 133 -2.72 11.69 -17.12
C GLU A 133 -1.47 11.61 -18.00
N TYR A 134 -0.30 11.36 -17.38
CA TYR A 134 0.94 11.14 -18.10
C TYR A 134 0.83 9.94 -19.06
N MET A 135 0.34 8.80 -18.58
CA MET A 135 0.24 7.57 -19.38
C MET A 135 -0.74 7.74 -20.56
N ARG A 136 -1.92 8.31 -20.32
CA ARG A 136 -2.91 8.60 -21.36
C ARG A 136 -2.34 9.55 -22.42
N SER A 137 -1.61 10.58 -22.01
CA SER A 137 -0.93 11.50 -22.92
C SER A 137 0.13 10.80 -23.76
N TRP A 138 0.97 9.97 -23.13
CA TRP A 138 2.02 9.21 -23.82
C TRP A 138 1.45 8.22 -24.83
N ILE A 139 0.41 7.46 -24.45
CA ILE A 139 -0.28 6.51 -25.34
C ILE A 139 -0.90 7.25 -26.53
N THR A 140 -1.54 8.41 -26.31
CA THR A 140 -2.13 9.19 -27.41
C THR A 140 -1.07 9.63 -28.42
N GLN A 141 0.10 10.06 -27.93
CA GLN A 141 1.22 10.48 -28.78
C GLN A 141 1.86 9.30 -29.55
N HIS A 142 1.99 8.14 -28.92
CA HIS A 142 2.61 6.96 -29.53
C HIS A 142 1.63 6.12 -30.37
N ALA A 143 0.32 6.23 -30.15
CA ALA A 143 -0.70 5.65 -31.02
C ALA A 143 -0.81 6.39 -32.36
N GLN A 144 -0.38 7.66 -32.41
CA GLN A 144 -0.34 8.47 -33.64
C GLN A 144 0.95 8.27 -34.45
N ASN A 145 1.97 7.58 -33.90
CA ASN A 145 3.24 7.30 -34.56
C ASN A 145 3.68 5.85 -34.27
N PRO A 146 3.28 4.86 -35.08
CA PRO A 146 3.74 3.48 -34.92
C PRO A 146 5.16 3.37 -35.49
N VAL A 147 6.15 3.86 -34.74
CA VAL A 147 7.56 3.64 -35.07
C VAL A 147 8.13 2.65 -34.06
N SER A 148 8.64 1.56 -34.62
CA SER A 148 9.28 0.40 -34.00
C SER A 148 10.32 0.79 -32.95
N ASP A 149 10.12 0.37 -31.70
CA ASP A 149 11.20 0.37 -30.70
C ASP A 149 12.15 -0.79 -31.02
N GLU A 150 13.16 -0.51 -31.85
CA GLU A 150 14.40 -1.29 -31.88
C GLU A 150 15.29 -0.86 -30.71
N HIS A 151 15.65 -1.85 -29.89
CA HIS A 151 16.87 -1.98 -29.07
C HIS A 151 17.65 -0.71 -28.74
N HIS A 152 17.79 -0.38 -27.44
CA HIS A 152 19.05 0.13 -26.91
C HIS A 152 19.32 -0.48 -25.52
N GLU A 153 20.10 -1.57 -25.54
CA GLU A 153 21.07 -1.89 -24.49
C GLU A 153 22.20 -0.85 -24.54
N HIS A 154 22.64 -0.36 -23.39
CA HIS A 154 24.04 -0.12 -23.06
C HIS A 154 24.23 -0.08 -21.54
#